data_AF-A0A916XJ35-F1
#
_entry.id   AF-A0A916XJ35-F1
#
_cell.length_a   1.000
_cell.length_b   1.000
_cell.length_c   1.000
_cell.angle_alpha   90.00
_cell.angle_beta   90.00
_cell.angle_gamma   90.00
#
_symmetry.space_group_name_H-M   'P 1'
#
loop_
_entity.id
_entity.type
_entity.pdbx_description
1 polymer ?
#
loop_
_entity_poly.entity_id
_entity_poly.type
_entity_poly.pdbx_seq_one_letter_code
_entity_poly.pdbx_strand_id
1 'polypeptide(L)'
;MSSQDELDSLRGRAGACYPPDLRVSPELLGQFAWALDSLSDSARQLPTDEPANTLAEALPMSDTGRACTAASQAFNAAARGISGRLADMAAIASSVSEAYDMTDERFAVEILSLEDLL
;
A
#
# COMPACT_ATOMS: atom_id res chain seq x y z
N MET A 1 -32.36 17.60 -3.92
CA MET A 1 -31.00 17.04 -3.94
C MET A 1 -30.84 16.19 -2.70
N SER A 2 -30.19 15.04 -2.80
CA SER A 2 -29.90 14.19 -1.65
C SER A 2 -28.81 14.85 -0.79
N SER A 3 -28.81 14.64 0.53
CA SER A 3 -27.71 15.07 1.41
C SER A 3 -26.34 14.51 0.98
N GLN A 4 -26.34 13.40 0.22
CA GLN A 4 -25.15 12.83 -0.41
C GLN A 4 -24.63 13.71 -1.57
N ASP A 5 -25.52 14.27 -2.39
CA ASP A 5 -25.16 15.12 -3.54
C ASP A 5 -24.55 16.46 -3.08
N GLU A 6 -25.01 16.98 -1.94
CA GLU A 6 -24.45 18.19 -1.32
C GLU A 6 -23.05 17.93 -0.77
N LEU A 7 -22.84 16.80 -0.07
CA LEU A 7 -21.52 16.39 0.43
C LEU A 7 -20.51 16.19 -0.70
N ASP A 8 -20.91 15.57 -1.82
CA ASP A 8 -20.02 15.38 -2.98
C ASP A 8 -19.66 16.72 -3.65
N SER A 9 -20.61 17.67 -3.72
CA SER A 9 -20.34 19.02 -4.23
C SER A 9 -19.39 19.81 -3.33
N LEU A 10 -19.56 19.70 -2.01
CA LEU A 10 -18.71 20.34 -1.02
C LEU A 10 -17.30 19.75 -1.00
N ARG A 11 -17.17 18.42 -1.12
CA ARG A 11 -15.87 17.76 -1.30
C ARG A 11 -15.16 18.27 -2.56
N GLY A 12 -15.88 18.45 -3.67
CA GLY A 12 -15.33 19.06 -4.88
C GLY A 12 -14.82 20.50 -4.68
N ARG A 13 -15.52 21.31 -3.87
CA ARG A 13 -15.12 22.69 -3.52
C ARG A 13 -13.96 22.72 -2.51
N ALA A 14 -13.98 21.89 -1.48
CA ALA A 14 -12.90 21.76 -0.49
C ALA A 14 -11.61 21.26 -1.15
N GLY A 15 -11.74 20.28 -2.05
CA GLY A 15 -10.66 19.81 -2.91
C GLY A 15 -9.99 20.97 -3.65
N ALA A 16 -10.74 21.98 -4.12
CA ALA A 16 -10.21 23.16 -4.81
C ALA A 16 -9.38 24.12 -3.94
N CYS A 17 -9.44 24.04 -2.61
CA CYS A 17 -8.74 24.92 -1.67
C CYS A 17 -7.28 24.51 -1.37
N TYR A 18 -6.86 23.28 -1.71
CA TYR A 18 -5.46 22.87 -1.51
C TYR A 18 -4.52 23.50 -2.54
N PRO A 19 -3.31 23.91 -2.19
CA PRO A 19 -2.32 24.31 -3.19
C PRO A 19 -2.12 23.17 -4.22
N PRO A 20 -2.09 23.48 -5.54
CA PRO A 20 -2.07 22.48 -6.61
C PRO A 20 -0.85 21.55 -6.55
N ASP A 21 0.21 21.99 -5.88
CA ASP A 21 1.51 21.30 -5.80
C ASP A 21 1.55 20.18 -4.74
N LEU A 22 0.48 20.01 -3.95
CA LEU A 22 0.39 19.06 -2.83
C LEU A 22 -0.72 18.02 -2.99
N ARG A 23 -1.39 17.97 -4.14
CA ARG A 23 -2.54 17.07 -4.36
C ARG A 23 -2.07 15.78 -5.00
N VAL A 24 -1.62 14.83 -4.19
CA VAL A 24 -1.74 13.43 -4.60
C VAL A 24 -3.20 13.05 -4.38
N SER A 25 -3.88 12.55 -5.42
CA SER A 25 -5.28 12.12 -5.30
C SER A 25 -5.38 11.00 -4.25
N PRO A 26 -6.26 11.12 -3.24
CA PRO A 26 -6.49 10.08 -2.23
C PRO A 26 -6.90 8.76 -2.89
N GLU A 27 -7.72 8.84 -3.94
CA GLU A 27 -8.15 7.67 -4.70
C GLU A 27 -6.97 6.96 -5.39
N LEU A 28 -6.01 7.72 -5.94
CA LEU A 28 -4.78 7.16 -6.50
C LEU A 28 -3.87 6.58 -5.42
N LEU A 29 -3.83 7.18 -4.21
CA LEU A 29 -3.09 6.64 -3.07
C LEU A 29 -3.70 5.32 -2.58
N GLY A 30 -5.03 5.22 -2.51
CA GLY A 30 -5.72 3.98 -2.18
C GLY A 30 -5.45 2.86 -3.19
N GLN A 31 -5.51 3.17 -4.50
CA GLN A 31 -5.16 2.22 -5.56
C GLN A 31 -3.68 1.79 -5.48
N PHE A 32 -2.78 2.72 -5.19
CA PHE A 32 -1.36 2.44 -5.02
C PHE A 32 -1.10 1.54 -3.80
N ALA A 33 -1.76 1.82 -2.67
CA ALA A 33 -1.69 1.00 -1.47
C ALA A 33 -2.13 -0.44 -1.74
N TRP A 34 -3.28 -0.61 -2.41
CA TRP A 34 -3.80 -1.93 -2.79
C TRP A 34 -2.85 -2.70 -3.72
N ALA A 35 -2.26 -2.02 -4.70
CA ALA A 35 -1.30 -2.63 -5.62
C ALA A 35 -0.03 -3.11 -4.88
N LEU A 36 0.48 -2.30 -3.95
CA LEU A 36 1.63 -2.66 -3.12
C LEU A 36 1.35 -3.86 -2.20
N ASP A 37 0.17 -3.90 -1.60
CA ASP A 37 -0.25 -5.01 -0.75
C ASP A 37 -0.37 -6.32 -1.56
N SER A 38 -1.00 -6.25 -2.74
CA SER A 38 -1.11 -7.38 -3.66
C SER A 38 0.27 -7.90 -4.13
N LEU A 39 1.22 -7.00 -4.37
CA LEU A 39 2.60 -7.36 -4.69
C LEU A 39 3.33 -7.97 -3.49
N SER A 40 3.07 -7.47 -2.28
CA SER A 40 3.62 -8.03 -1.05
C SER A 40 3.18 -9.47 -0.85
N ASP A 41 1.89 -9.75 -1.02
CA ASP A 41 1.34 -11.10 -0.91
C ASP A 41 1.85 -12.03 -2.00
N SER A 42 1.98 -11.54 -3.23
CA SER A 42 2.60 -12.30 -4.33
C SER A 42 4.06 -12.69 -3.99
N ALA A 43 4.82 -11.78 -3.38
CA ALA A 43 6.19 -12.05 -2.95
C ALA A 43 6.27 -13.08 -1.80
N ARG A 44 5.26 -13.14 -0.92
CA ARG A 44 5.16 -14.16 0.14
C ARG A 44 4.83 -15.56 -0.39
N GLN A 45 4.10 -15.63 -1.50
CA GLN A 45 3.66 -16.89 -2.11
C GLN A 45 4.69 -17.52 -3.04
N LEU A 46 5.83 -16.87 -3.29
CA LEU A 46 6.89 -17.45 -4.10
C LEU A 46 7.34 -18.79 -3.49
N PRO A 47 7.31 -19.90 -4.24
CA PRO A 47 7.79 -21.18 -3.77
C PRO A 47 9.32 -21.16 -3.80
N THR A 48 9.93 -20.95 -2.64
CA THR A 48 11.36 -20.65 -2.56
C THR A 48 12.21 -21.75 -1.94
N ASP A 49 11.56 -22.69 -1.24
CA ASP A 49 12.22 -23.79 -0.55
C ASP A 49 12.24 -25.08 -1.39
N GLU A 50 11.26 -25.30 -2.26
CA GLU A 50 11.02 -26.58 -2.94
C GLU A 50 12.19 -27.04 -3.84
N PRO A 51 12.75 -26.19 -4.73
CA PRO A 51 13.85 -26.59 -5.61
C PRO A 51 15.15 -26.85 -4.84
N ALA A 52 15.39 -26.06 -3.79
CA ALA A 52 16.62 -26.16 -3.00
C ALA A 52 16.59 -27.34 -2.03
N ASN A 53 15.43 -27.65 -1.44
CA ASN A 53 15.25 -28.86 -0.64
C ASN A 53 15.42 -30.11 -1.51
N THR A 54 14.82 -30.13 -2.70
CA THR A 54 14.98 -31.23 -3.67
C THR A 54 16.46 -31.44 -4.05
N LEU A 55 17.21 -30.36 -4.30
CA LEU A 55 18.64 -30.45 -4.62
C LEU A 55 19.51 -30.86 -3.42
N ALA A 56 19.18 -30.38 -2.22
CA ALA A 56 19.90 -30.73 -0.99
C ALA A 56 19.71 -32.21 -0.63
N GLU A 57 18.51 -32.76 -0.88
CA GLU A 57 18.20 -34.18 -0.72
C GLU A 57 18.89 -35.05 -1.78
N ALA A 58 18.98 -34.56 -3.02
CA ALA A 58 19.65 -35.28 -4.11
C ALA A 58 21.18 -35.31 -3.97
N LEU A 59 21.78 -34.28 -3.36
CA LEU A 59 23.24 -34.14 -3.22
C LEU A 59 23.64 -33.79 -1.77
N PRO A 60 23.33 -34.68 -0.80
CA PRO A 60 23.53 -34.39 0.61
C PRO A 60 25.02 -34.19 0.90
N MET A 61 25.33 -33.15 1.69
CA MET A 61 26.69 -32.82 2.17
C MET A 61 27.72 -32.45 1.09
N SER A 62 27.32 -32.34 -0.18
CA SER A 62 28.19 -31.78 -1.23
C SER A 62 28.33 -30.27 -1.08
N ASP A 63 29.45 -29.70 -1.55
CA ASP A 63 29.63 -28.25 -1.60
C ASP A 63 28.55 -27.57 -2.47
N THR A 64 28.11 -28.24 -3.54
CA THR A 64 27.00 -27.80 -4.39
C THR A 64 25.68 -27.77 -3.63
N GLY A 65 25.34 -28.84 -2.90
CA GLY A 65 24.13 -28.92 -2.09
C GLY A 65 24.10 -27.82 -1.01
N ARG A 66 25.21 -27.62 -0.30
CA ARG A 66 25.37 -26.52 0.67
C ARG A 66 25.21 -25.14 0.04
N ALA A 67 25.81 -24.91 -1.13
CA ALA A 67 25.68 -23.65 -1.85
C ALA A 67 24.23 -23.37 -2.28
N CYS A 68 23.51 -24.39 -2.76
CA CYS A 68 22.10 -24.28 -3.11
C CYS A 68 21.21 -24.00 -1.90
N THR A 69 21.43 -24.66 -0.76
CA THR A 69 20.72 -24.35 0.49
C THR A 69 20.97 -22.91 0.93
N ALA A 70 22.22 -22.44 0.92
CA ALA A 70 22.55 -21.07 1.29
C ALA A 70 21.92 -20.04 0.33
N ALA A 71 21.92 -20.32 -0.98
CA ALA A 71 21.30 -19.47 -1.99
C ALA A 71 19.78 -19.37 -1.80
N SER A 72 19.09 -20.48 -1.50
CA SER A 72 17.66 -20.45 -1.18
C SER A 72 17.38 -19.66 0.09
N GLN A 73 18.13 -19.89 1.18
CA GLN A 73 17.97 -19.11 2.40
C GLN A 73 18.15 -17.59 2.18
N ALA A 74 19.16 -17.20 1.39
CA ALA A 74 19.40 -15.80 1.03
C ALA A 74 18.25 -15.23 0.19
N PHE A 75 17.73 -16.00 -0.77
CA PHE A 75 16.57 -15.62 -1.56
C PHE A 75 15.32 -15.43 -0.68
N ASN A 76 15.06 -16.33 0.27
CA ASN A 76 13.87 -16.27 1.14
C ASN A 76 13.95 -15.06 2.06
N ALA A 77 15.15 -14.73 2.55
CA ALA A 77 15.39 -13.54 3.34
C ALA A 77 15.13 -12.26 2.51
N ALA A 78 15.61 -12.23 1.26
CA ALA A 78 15.38 -11.11 0.35
C ALA A 78 13.89 -10.95 -0.01
N ALA A 79 13.20 -12.04 -0.32
CA ALA A 79 11.77 -12.04 -0.63
C ALA A 79 10.93 -11.54 0.55
N ARG A 80 11.23 -12.00 1.78
CA ARG A 80 10.61 -11.48 3.01
C ARG A 80 10.89 -9.99 3.22
N GLY A 81 12.12 -9.54 2.96
CA GLY A 81 12.51 -8.13 3.07
C GLY A 81 11.76 -7.24 2.08
N ILE A 82 11.60 -7.69 0.82
CA ILE A 82 10.83 -6.96 -0.20
C ILE A 82 9.35 -6.92 0.18
N SER A 83 8.75 -8.06 0.55
CA SER A 83 7.36 -8.11 1.01
C SER A 83 7.10 -7.17 2.19
N GLY A 84 7.98 -7.17 3.21
CA GLY A 84 7.85 -6.27 4.36
C GLY A 84 7.84 -4.80 3.94
N ARG A 85 8.80 -4.39 3.10
CA ARG A 85 8.87 -3.00 2.61
C ARG A 85 7.65 -2.60 1.78
N LEU A 86 7.13 -3.50 0.95
CA LEU A 86 5.91 -3.26 0.17
C LEU A 86 4.70 -3.07 1.08
N ALA A 87 4.57 -3.89 2.14
CA ALA A 87 3.51 -3.76 3.13
C ALA A 87 3.61 -2.43 3.92
N ASP A 88 4.82 -2.03 4.31
CA ASP A 88 5.05 -0.75 4.98
C ASP A 88 4.65 0.43 4.08
N MET A 89 5.02 0.39 2.80
CA MET A 89 4.65 1.40 1.82
C MET A 89 3.13 1.45 1.60
N ALA A 90 2.46 0.28 1.55
CA ALA A 90 1.02 0.20 1.44
C ALA A 90 0.33 0.84 2.66
N ALA A 91 0.81 0.56 3.87
CA ALA A 91 0.28 1.13 5.10
C ALA A 91 0.42 2.66 5.14
N ILE A 92 1.58 3.19 4.72
CA ILE A 92 1.80 4.64 4.60
C ILE A 92 0.81 5.24 3.59
N ALA A 93 0.69 4.65 2.41
CA ALA A 93 -0.21 5.16 1.37
C ALA A 93 -1.68 5.14 1.82
N SER A 94 -2.13 4.07 2.48
CA SER A 94 -3.49 3.99 3.06
C SER A 94 -3.71 5.06 4.12
N SER A 95 -2.77 5.21 5.06
CA SER A 95 -2.88 6.19 6.14
C SER A 95 -2.93 7.63 5.59
N VAL A 96 -2.16 7.93 4.55
CA VAL A 96 -2.21 9.24 3.90
C VAL A 96 -3.55 9.45 3.20
N SER A 97 -4.06 8.45 2.48
CA SER A 97 -5.39 8.52 1.85
C SER A 97 -6.49 8.82 2.87
N GLU A 98 -6.52 8.07 3.98
CA GLU A 98 -7.49 8.26 5.08
C GLU A 98 -7.36 9.65 5.71
N ALA A 99 -6.14 10.19 5.83
CA ALA A 99 -5.91 11.53 6.35
C ALA A 99 -6.50 12.61 5.41
N TYR A 100 -6.40 12.42 4.09
CA TYR A 100 -7.07 13.32 3.14
C TYR A 100 -8.59 13.23 3.27
N ASP A 101 -9.17 12.02 3.34
CA ASP A 101 -10.63 11.86 3.47
C ASP A 101 -11.18 12.55 4.72
N MET A 102 -10.52 12.37 5.87
CA MET A 102 -10.90 13.05 7.12
C MET A 102 -10.76 14.57 7.03
N THR A 103 -9.73 15.06 6.34
CA THR A 103 -9.47 16.49 6.19
C THR A 103 -10.52 17.12 5.29
N ASP A 104 -10.88 16.45 4.19
CA ASP A 104 -11.92 16.88 3.25
C ASP A 104 -13.30 16.89 3.92
N GLU A 105 -13.61 15.90 4.76
CA GLU A 105 -14.84 15.89 5.56
C GLU A 105 -14.91 17.06 6.54
N ARG A 106 -13.83 17.33 7.28
CA ARG A 106 -13.79 18.46 8.24
C ARG A 106 -13.92 19.80 7.52
N PHE A 107 -13.24 19.99 6.39
CA PHE A 107 -13.39 21.20 5.59
C PHE A 107 -14.80 21.36 5.03
N ALA A 108 -15.42 20.29 4.53
CA ALA A 108 -16.79 20.33 4.05
C ALA A 108 -17.79 20.74 5.15
N VAL A 109 -17.61 20.22 6.37
CA VAL A 109 -18.41 20.60 7.55
C VAL A 109 -18.18 22.06 7.94
N GLU A 110 -16.93 22.54 7.93
CA GLU A 110 -16.64 23.95 8.23
C GLU A 110 -17.25 24.90 7.20
N ILE A 111 -17.19 24.57 5.90
CA ILE A 111 -17.82 25.37 4.83
C ILE A 111 -19.33 25.45 5.05
N LEU A 112 -19.99 24.32 5.33
CA LEU A 112 -21.43 24.30 5.65
C LEU A 112 -21.75 25.18 6.86
N SER A 113 -20.93 25.11 7.91
CA SER A 113 -21.14 25.93 9.12
C SER A 113 -20.98 27.44 8.86
N LEU A 114 -20.13 27.82 7.91
CA LEU A 114 -19.94 29.21 7.49
C LEU A 114 -21.06 29.69 6.56
N GLU A 115 -21.58 28.82 5.69
CA GLU A 115 -22.74 29.11 4.84
C GLU A 115 -24.02 29.30 5.66
N ASP A 116 -24.21 28.58 6.77
CA ASP A 116 -25.35 28.76 7.70
C ASP A 116 -25.31 30.08 8.50
N LEU A 117 -24.16 30.76 8.55
CA LEU A 117 -23.96 32.02 9.28
C LEU A 117 -24.19 33.28 8.42
N LEU A 118 -24.38 33.12 7.10
CA LEU A 118 -24.56 34.19 6.11
C LEU A 118 -26.02 34.31 5.64
#